data_AF-A0A919TDN5-F1
#
_entry.id   AF-A0A919TDN5-F1
#
_cell.length_a   1.000
_cell.length_b   1.000
_cell.length_c   1.000
_cell.angle_alpha   90.00
_cell.angle_beta   90.00
_cell.angle_gamma   90.00
#
_symmetry.space_group_name_H-M   'P 1'
#
loop_
_entity.id
_entity.type
_entity.pdbx_description
1 polymer ?
#
loop_
_entity_poly.entity_id
_entity_poly.type
_entity_poly.pdbx_seq_one_letter_code
_entity_poly.pdbx_strand_id
1 'polypeptide(L)'
;MSVKIFRTPRADQQLRSRAKGDQKKIIAFLRDLEVNGCAALSYRLTGADPLERLCDKHLGGRLRVIVAFESPQTAWVLLVADHDDSDPDFNIYSELYRLVGHEPESSEKRTKPPCCSEDGSAPAMGQAAESLALKAIEIRKTRR
;
A
#
# COMPACT_ATOMS: atom_id res chain seq x y z
N MET A 1 -0.01 -9.89 -18.89
CA MET A 1 -1.41 -9.64 -18.49
C MET A 1 -1.41 -8.36 -17.69
N SER A 2 -2.32 -7.41 -17.95
CA SER A 2 -2.39 -6.18 -17.16
C SER A 2 -3.14 -6.41 -15.85
N VAL A 3 -2.80 -5.62 -14.83
CA VAL A 3 -3.45 -5.62 -13.53
C VAL A 3 -4.43 -4.46 -13.46
N LYS A 4 -5.69 -4.75 -13.14
CA LYS A 4 -6.69 -3.73 -12.86
C LYS A 4 -6.40 -3.09 -11.51
N ILE A 5 -6.26 -1.76 -11.51
CA ILE A 5 -5.94 -1.01 -10.28
C ILE A 5 -7.17 -0.27 -9.80
N PHE A 6 -7.50 -0.49 -8.54
CA PHE A 6 -8.46 0.31 -7.80
C PHE A 6 -7.73 1.12 -6.73
N ARG A 7 -8.22 2.34 -6.48
CA ARG A 7 -7.71 3.20 -5.41
C ARG A 7 -8.81 3.39 -4.38
N THR A 8 -8.46 3.27 -3.12
CA THR A 8 -9.40 3.62 -2.06
C THR A 8 -9.67 5.13 -2.08
N PRO A 9 -10.83 5.59 -1.60
CA PRO A 9 -11.10 7.01 -1.42
C PRO A 9 -10.04 7.72 -0.55
N ARG A 10 -9.42 7.01 0.39
CA ARG A 10 -8.32 7.53 1.21
C ARG A 10 -7.06 7.73 0.37
N ALA A 11 -6.64 6.73 -0.40
CA ALA A 11 -5.50 6.85 -1.31
C ALA A 11 -5.70 7.98 -2.33
N ASP A 12 -6.91 8.13 -2.87
CA ASP A 12 -7.23 9.23 -3.80
C ASP A 12 -7.15 10.60 -3.13
N GLN A 13 -7.64 10.73 -1.89
CA GLN A 13 -7.50 11.97 -1.12
C GLN A 13 -6.03 12.31 -0.89
N GLN A 14 -5.24 11.33 -0.44
CA GLN A 14 -3.81 11.51 -0.17
C GLN A 14 -3.00 11.85 -1.43
N LEU A 15 -3.34 11.25 -2.57
CA LEU A 15 -2.73 11.61 -3.85
C LEU A 15 -3.04 13.07 -4.20
N ARG A 16 -4.31 13.48 -4.11
CA ARG A 16 -4.75 14.84 -4.49
C ARG A 16 -4.17 15.93 -3.60
N SER A 17 -3.89 15.65 -2.32
CA SER A 17 -3.30 16.62 -1.39
C SER A 17 -1.80 16.83 -1.58
N ARG A 18 -1.15 16.06 -2.47
CA ARG A 18 0.31 16.16 -2.70
C ARG A 18 0.71 17.22 -3.71
N ALA A 19 1.97 17.63 -3.64
CA ALA A 19 2.58 18.49 -4.65
C ALA A 19 2.58 17.82 -6.04
N LYS A 20 2.53 18.63 -7.11
CA LYS A 20 2.48 18.15 -8.51
C LYS A 20 3.61 17.17 -8.85
N GLY A 21 4.81 17.37 -8.30
CA GLY A 21 5.95 16.47 -8.53
C GLY A 21 5.70 15.06 -8.01
N ASP A 22 5.16 14.93 -6.80
CA ASP A 22 4.85 13.65 -6.20
C ASP A 22 3.64 12.99 -6.86
N GLN A 23 2.61 13.76 -7.23
CA GLN A 23 1.49 13.25 -8.01
C GLN A 23 1.96 12.58 -9.31
N LYS A 24 2.90 13.20 -10.03
CA LYS A 24 3.48 12.61 -11.26
C LYS A 24 4.19 11.29 -10.99
N LYS A 25 4.96 11.18 -9.90
CA LYS A 25 5.63 9.94 -9.51
C LYS A 25 4.63 8.83 -9.19
N ILE A 26 3.57 9.16 -8.46
CA ILE A 26 2.51 8.21 -8.12
C ILE A 26 1.81 7.73 -9.39
N ILE A 27 1.42 8.64 -10.29
CA ILE A 27 0.77 8.27 -11.56
C ILE A 27 1.68 7.40 -12.44
N ALA A 28 2.98 7.71 -12.51
CA ALA A 28 3.94 6.88 -13.23
C ALA A 28 4.04 5.48 -12.63
N PHE A 29 4.08 5.38 -11.30
CA PHE A 29 4.04 4.11 -10.60
C PHE A 29 2.74 3.32 -10.85
N LEU A 30 1.57 3.97 -10.88
CA LEU A 30 0.32 3.27 -11.16
C LEU A 30 0.32 2.63 -12.56
N ARG A 31 0.93 3.31 -13.55
CA ARG A 31 1.10 2.73 -14.89
C ARG A 31 2.07 1.55 -14.88
N ASP A 32 3.15 1.65 -14.11
CA ASP A 32 4.10 0.56 -13.91
C ASP A 32 3.43 -0.66 -13.26
N LEU A 33 2.62 -0.44 -12.22
CA LEU A 33 1.84 -1.46 -11.53
C LEU A 33 0.81 -2.13 -12.47
N GLU A 34 0.19 -1.39 -13.37
CA GLU A 34 -0.79 -1.93 -14.33
C GLU A 34 -0.13 -2.89 -15.32
N VAL A 35 1.12 -2.61 -15.71
CA VAL A 35 1.87 -3.43 -16.69
C VAL A 35 2.59 -4.59 -16.02
N ASN A 36 3.22 -4.35 -14.86
CA ASN A 36 4.18 -5.26 -14.24
C ASN A 36 3.66 -5.92 -12.95
N GLY A 37 2.48 -5.55 -12.46
CA GLY A 37 1.89 -6.15 -11.26
C GLY A 37 2.80 -6.07 -10.05
N CYS A 38 2.96 -7.17 -9.31
CA CYS A 38 3.79 -7.21 -8.10
C CYS A 38 5.26 -6.83 -8.35
N ALA A 39 5.78 -6.99 -9.58
CA ALA A 39 7.16 -6.64 -9.91
C ALA A 39 7.40 -5.12 -9.93
N ALA A 40 6.33 -4.32 -10.04
CA ALA A 40 6.39 -2.87 -9.88
C ALA A 40 6.59 -2.44 -8.42
N LEU A 41 6.44 -3.34 -7.44
CA LEU A 41 6.55 -3.06 -6.01
C LEU A 41 7.93 -3.42 -5.47
N SER A 42 8.24 -3.00 -4.25
CA SER A 42 9.57 -3.23 -3.65
C SER A 42 9.60 -4.51 -2.82
N TYR A 43 8.80 -4.58 -1.75
CA TYR A 43 8.83 -5.71 -0.82
C TYR A 43 7.45 -5.93 -0.18
N ARG A 44 7.22 -7.15 0.33
CA ARG A 44 6.11 -7.39 1.27
C ARG A 44 6.47 -6.83 2.64
N LEU A 45 5.48 -6.30 3.30
CA LEU A 45 5.58 -5.96 4.71
C LEU A 45 5.76 -7.25 5.53
N THR A 46 6.21 -7.11 6.76
CA THR A 46 6.40 -8.22 7.68
C THR A 46 5.60 -7.97 8.96
N GLY A 47 5.05 -9.05 9.49
CA GLY A 47 4.07 -9.08 10.56
C GLY A 47 3.02 -10.14 10.29
N ALA A 48 2.06 -10.31 11.21
CA ALA A 48 0.94 -11.24 11.04
C ALA A 48 0.01 -10.84 9.89
N ASP A 49 -0.81 -11.77 9.41
CA ASP A 49 -1.86 -11.48 8.44
C ASP A 49 -2.78 -10.34 8.95
N PRO A 50 -3.09 -9.32 8.12
CA PRO A 50 -2.83 -9.26 6.67
C PRO A 50 -1.49 -8.63 6.25
N LEU A 51 -0.64 -8.16 7.18
CA LEU A 51 0.56 -7.38 6.84
C LEU A 51 1.52 -8.11 5.90
N GLU A 52 1.79 -9.40 6.13
CA GLU A 52 2.71 -10.19 5.27
C GLU A 52 2.28 -10.32 3.80
N ARG A 53 1.03 -9.97 3.48
CA ARG A 53 0.48 -9.98 2.11
C ARG A 53 0.39 -8.59 1.49
N LEU A 54 0.67 -7.53 2.27
CA LEU A 54 0.68 -6.16 1.78
C LEU A 54 2.06 -5.83 1.23
N CYS A 55 2.09 -5.10 0.12
CA CYS A 55 3.31 -4.70 -0.53
C CYS A 55 3.53 -3.18 -0.45
N ASP A 56 4.79 -2.78 -0.24
CA ASP A 56 5.24 -1.40 -0.23
C ASP A 56 5.98 -1.04 -1.53
N LYS A 57 5.81 0.21 -1.96
CA LYS A 57 6.67 0.84 -2.96
C LYS A 57 7.18 2.18 -2.46
N HIS A 58 8.51 2.32 -2.53
CA HIS A 58 9.19 3.58 -2.34
C HIS A 58 9.29 4.35 -3.67
N LEU A 59 8.76 5.57 -3.73
CA LEU A 59 8.79 6.44 -4.92
C LEU A 59 9.85 7.56 -4.82
N GLY A 60 10.86 7.37 -3.97
CA GLY A 60 11.90 8.37 -3.66
C GLY A 60 11.55 9.24 -2.45
N GLY A 61 12.57 9.68 -1.72
CA GLY A 61 12.41 10.46 -0.48
C GLY A 61 11.62 9.71 0.60
N ARG A 62 10.59 10.32 1.16
CA ARG A 62 9.71 9.68 2.16
C ARG A 62 8.45 9.06 1.55
N LEU A 63 8.15 9.32 0.28
CA LEU A 63 6.92 8.87 -0.36
C LEU A 63 6.82 7.35 -0.48
N ARG A 64 5.75 6.79 0.09
CA ARG A 64 5.43 5.36 0.04
C ARG A 64 4.02 5.11 -0.49
N VAL A 65 3.81 3.93 -1.05
CA VAL A 65 2.50 3.44 -1.51
C VAL A 65 2.31 2.01 -1.00
N ILE A 66 1.18 1.76 -0.34
CA ILE A 66 0.80 0.41 0.11
C ILE A 66 -0.26 -0.17 -0.82
N VAL A 67 -0.01 -1.39 -1.29
CA VAL A 67 -0.86 -2.11 -2.24
C VAL A 67 -1.21 -3.49 -1.70
N ALA A 68 -2.46 -3.89 -1.88
CA ALA A 68 -2.95 -5.25 -1.67
C ALA A 68 -3.35 -5.88 -3.01
N PHE A 69 -3.09 -7.17 -3.21
CA PHE A 69 -3.60 -7.90 -4.38
C PHE A 69 -4.80 -8.73 -3.96
N GLU A 70 -5.95 -8.46 -4.57
CA GLU A 70 -7.12 -9.34 -4.47
C GLU A 70 -6.86 -10.63 -5.23
N SER A 71 -6.30 -10.50 -6.43
CA SER A 71 -5.91 -11.58 -7.33
C SER A 71 -4.68 -11.13 -8.14
N PRO A 72 -4.04 -12.03 -8.92
CA PRO A 72 -2.92 -11.64 -9.78
C PRO A 72 -3.25 -10.53 -10.79
N GLN A 73 -4.54 -10.34 -11.13
CA GLN A 73 -5.02 -9.34 -12.09
C GLN A 73 -5.75 -8.17 -11.43
N THR A 74 -5.86 -8.12 -10.10
CA THR A 74 -6.58 -7.04 -9.41
C THR A 74 -5.81 -6.57 -8.17
N ALA A 75 -5.48 -5.28 -8.16
CA ALA A 75 -4.76 -4.63 -7.08
C ALA A 75 -5.53 -3.44 -6.51
N TRP A 76 -5.44 -3.27 -5.20
CA TRP A 76 -5.99 -2.16 -4.44
C TRP A 76 -4.85 -1.31 -3.89
N VAL A 77 -4.79 -0.04 -4.29
CA VAL A 77 -3.94 0.96 -3.66
C VAL A 77 -4.65 1.45 -2.41
N LEU A 78 -4.12 1.06 -1.25
CA LEU A 78 -4.74 1.31 0.04
C LEU A 78 -4.37 2.69 0.58
N LEU A 79 -3.08 3.04 0.54
CA LEU A 79 -2.52 4.26 1.14
C LEU A 79 -1.39 4.85 0.29
N VAL A 80 -1.27 6.18 0.32
CA VAL A 80 -0.21 6.96 -0.34
C VAL A 80 0.28 8.07 0.62
N ALA A 81 1.20 7.75 1.51
CA ALA A 81 1.64 8.66 2.58
C ALA A 81 3.18 8.70 2.66
N ASP A 82 3.70 9.66 3.41
CA ASP A 82 5.13 9.75 3.65
C ASP A 82 5.50 8.83 4.81
N HIS A 83 6.70 8.26 4.76
CA HIS A 83 7.30 7.64 5.91
C HIS A 83 8.00 8.72 6.74
N ASP A 84 7.34 9.16 7.81
CA ASP A 84 7.81 10.24 8.68
C ASP A 84 7.64 9.88 10.15
N ASP A 85 8.71 9.40 10.78
CA ASP A 85 8.68 9.00 12.19
C ASP A 85 8.54 10.20 13.15
N SER A 86 8.67 11.44 12.66
CA SER A 86 8.50 12.65 13.45
C SER A 86 7.06 13.15 13.52
N ASP A 87 6.18 12.68 12.62
CA ASP A 87 4.77 13.05 12.59
C ASP A 87 3.87 11.82 12.37
N PRO A 88 3.40 11.20 13.47
CA PRO A 88 2.55 10.01 13.41
C PRO A 88 1.23 10.23 12.68
N ASP A 89 0.76 11.46 12.52
CA ASP A 89 -0.50 11.72 11.84
C ASP A 89 -0.40 11.62 10.32
N PHE A 90 0.78 11.90 9.78
CA PHE A 90 1.10 11.82 8.35
C PHE A 90 1.97 10.62 7.98
N ASN A 91 2.44 9.85 8.97
CA ASN A 91 3.19 8.61 8.76
C ASN A 91 2.33 7.50 8.16
N ILE A 92 2.78 6.93 7.05
CA ILE A 92 2.10 5.84 6.34
C ILE A 92 1.87 4.60 7.20
N TYR A 93 2.80 4.25 8.10
CA TYR A 93 2.69 3.07 8.94
C TYR A 93 1.68 3.27 10.06
N SER A 94 1.58 4.48 10.64
CA SER A 94 0.51 4.80 11.58
C SER A 94 -0.87 4.64 10.95
N GLU A 95 -1.05 5.07 9.70
CA GLU A 95 -2.30 4.86 8.97
C GLU A 95 -2.53 3.39 8.61
N LEU A 96 -1.45 2.67 8.26
CA LEU A 96 -1.50 1.24 7.97
C LEU A 96 -1.97 0.43 9.19
N TYR A 97 -1.40 0.65 10.37
CA TYR A 97 -1.76 -0.10 11.58
C TYR A 97 -3.20 0.18 12.00
N ARG A 98 -3.67 1.42 11.85
CA ARG A 98 -5.10 1.74 12.00
C ARG A 98 -5.98 1.01 10.99
N LEU A 99 -5.51 0.83 9.76
CA LEU A 99 -6.24 0.11 8.72
C LEU A 99 -6.33 -1.39 8.99
N VAL A 100 -5.23 -2.02 9.41
CA VAL A 100 -5.20 -3.45 9.72
C VAL A 100 -5.79 -3.76 11.10
N GLY A 101 -5.88 -2.76 11.98
CA GLY A 101 -6.52 -2.85 13.30
C GLY A 101 -5.62 -3.42 14.40
N HIS A 102 -4.31 -3.48 14.17
CA HIS A 102 -3.34 -3.93 15.18
C HIS A 102 -2.03 -3.15 15.04
N GLU A 103 -1.39 -2.93 16.18
CA GLU A 103 -0.03 -2.40 16.27
C GLU A 103 0.99 -3.50 15.89
N PRO A 104 2.20 -3.13 15.47
CA PRO A 104 3.21 -4.12 15.13
C PRO A 104 3.66 -4.91 16.36
N GLU A 105 3.73 -6.23 16.22
CA GLU A 105 4.08 -7.16 17.31
C GLU A 105 5.54 -7.03 17.79
N SER A 106 6.46 -6.45 17.00
CA SER A 106 7.81 -6.16 17.44
C SER A 106 8.49 -4.97 16.73
N SER A 107 9.45 -4.36 17.44
CA SER A 107 10.38 -3.34 16.94
C SER A 107 11.66 -3.94 16.33
N GLU A 108 11.75 -5.28 16.24
CA GLU A 108 12.92 -5.95 15.69
C GLU A 108 13.08 -5.66 14.19
N LYS A 109 14.31 -5.84 13.69
CA LYS A 109 14.62 -5.65 12.27
C LYS A 109 13.79 -6.62 11.41
N ARG A 110 12.72 -6.06 10.85
CA ARG A 110 11.87 -6.68 9.84
C ARG A 110 12.65 -7.07 8.60
N THR A 111 12.44 -8.30 8.15
CA THR A 111 12.89 -8.72 6.82
C THR A 111 12.06 -7.98 5.76
N LYS A 112 12.64 -7.81 4.56
CA LYS A 112 11.99 -7.15 3.41
C LYS A 112 11.96 -8.12 2.24
N PRO A 113 11.17 -9.20 2.32
CA PRO A 113 11.08 -10.14 1.22
C PRO A 113 10.50 -9.45 -0.02
N PRO A 114 10.90 -9.82 -1.25
CA PRO A 114 10.32 -9.28 -2.47
C PRO A 114 8.78 -9.31 -2.45
N CYS A 115 8.14 -8.34 -3.13
CA CYS A 115 6.68 -8.30 -3.20
C CYS A 115 6.13 -9.57 -3.85
N CYS A 116 6.66 -9.91 -5.03
CA CYS A 116 6.34 -11.18 -5.67
C CYS A 116 6.96 -12.35 -4.91
N SER A 117 6.27 -13.49 -4.95
CA SER A 117 6.83 -14.80 -4.62
C SER A 117 7.93 -15.19 -5.64
N GLU A 118 8.68 -16.24 -5.33
CA GLU A 118 9.77 -16.73 -6.19
C GLU A 118 9.30 -17.16 -7.59
N ASP A 119 8.05 -17.60 -7.71
CA ASP A 119 7.39 -17.95 -8.98
C ASP A 119 6.85 -16.71 -9.75
N GLY A 120 7.07 -15.51 -9.23
CA GLY A 120 6.56 -14.25 -9.80
C GLY A 120 5.09 -13.97 -9.47
N SER A 121 4.44 -14.79 -8.62
CA SER A 121 3.05 -14.55 -8.22
C SER A 121 2.93 -13.42 -7.21
N ALA A 122 1.85 -12.65 -7.30
CA ALA A 122 1.50 -11.64 -6.31
C ALA A 122 0.95 -12.32 -5.03
N PRO A 123 1.16 -11.74 -3.83
CA PRO A 123 0.63 -12.27 -2.59
C PRO A 123 -0.89 -12.00 -2.50
N ALA A 124 -1.66 -12.78 -3.25
CA ALA A 124 -3.11 -12.62 -3.34
C ALA A 124 -3.78 -12.95 -2.00
N MET A 125 -4.78 -12.15 -1.64
CA MET A 125 -5.53 -12.29 -0.39
C MET A 125 -7.05 -12.36 -0.60
N GLY A 126 -7.51 -12.41 -1.86
CA GLY A 126 -8.93 -12.51 -2.20
C GLY A 126 -9.76 -11.40 -1.56
N GLN A 127 -10.91 -11.77 -1.00
CA GLN A 127 -11.86 -10.84 -0.39
C GLN A 127 -11.29 -10.04 0.79
N ALA A 128 -10.16 -10.46 1.39
CA ALA A 128 -9.49 -9.66 2.42
C ALA A 128 -8.96 -8.33 1.86
N ALA A 129 -8.57 -8.27 0.58
CA ALA A 129 -8.10 -7.04 -0.06
C ALA A 129 -9.23 -6.02 -0.18
N GLU A 130 -10.39 -6.46 -0.66
CA GLU A 130 -11.60 -5.64 -0.75
C GLU A 130 -12.06 -5.19 0.64
N SER A 131 -12.04 -6.10 1.63
CA SER A 131 -12.40 -5.77 3.02
C SER A 131 -11.49 -4.67 3.60
N LEU A 132 -10.18 -4.72 3.34
CA LEU A 132 -9.25 -3.65 3.71
C LEU A 132 -9.55 -2.36 2.94
N ALA A 133 -9.83 -2.45 1.63
CA ALA A 133 -10.20 -1.30 0.84
C ALA A 133 -11.46 -0.58 1.37
N LEU A 134 -12.47 -1.34 1.80
CA LEU A 134 -13.67 -0.82 2.45
C LEU A 134 -13.37 -0.18 3.81
N LYS A 135 -12.53 -0.79 4.65
CA LYS A 135 -12.09 -0.19 5.92
C LYS A 135 -11.37 1.16 5.71
N ALA A 136 -10.59 1.30 4.64
CA ALA A 136 -9.93 2.56 4.31
C ALA A 136 -10.92 3.71 4.03
N ILE A 137 -12.16 3.39 3.62
CA ILE A 137 -13.24 4.38 3.44
C ILE A 137 -13.66 4.95 4.80
N GLU A 138 -13.78 4.11 5.82
CA GLU A 138 -14.21 4.53 7.16
C GLU A 138 -13.18 5.44 7.84
N ILE A 139 -11.88 5.17 7.64
CA ILE A 139 -10.79 6.05 8.15
C ILE A 139 -10.89 7.47 7.57
N ARG A 140 -11.34 7.63 6.33
CA ARG A 140 -11.55 8.95 5.73
C ARG A 140 -12.64 9.74 6.45
N LYS A 141 -13.71 9.08 6.94
CA LYS A 141 -14.84 9.76 7.58
C LYS A 141 -14.48 10.34 8.94
N THR A 142 -13.51 9.77 9.65
CA THR A 142 -13.13 10.19 11.00
C THR A 142 -12.15 11.36 11.04
N ARG A 143 -11.44 11.67 9.95
CA ARG A 143 -10.45 12.76 9.86
C ARG A 143 -10.94 13.98 9.07
N ARG A 144 -12.17 14.44 9.36
CA ARG A 144 -12.76 15.61 8.68
C ARG A 144 -12.38 16.92 9.33
#